data_AF-A0ABD3R7J8-F1
#
_entry.id   AF-A0ABD3R7J8-F1
#
_cell.length_a   1.000
_cell.length_b   1.000
_cell.length_c   1.000
_cell.angle_alpha   90.00
_cell.angle_beta   90.00
_cell.angle_gamma   90.00
#
_symmetry.space_group_name_H-M   'P 1'
#
loop_
_entity.id
_entity.type
_entity.pdbx_description
1 polymer ?
#
loop_
_entity_poly.entity_id
_entity_poly.type
_entity_poly.pdbx_seq_one_letter_code
_entity_poly.pdbx_strand_id
1 'polypeptide(L)'
;MCRAYLDCDARCHVNTPSLSRARIWPLPPLVIVAMIPFLPQSFYLNRGYTRWFHLMSFAYFLTRSTFLRKVLILQGISICAGWYSVIPFDYFVDGTFCHVLYRHMPRAMLSHMMQELACENDDDRCGYVMLNTSVSILMKALSHVLDIIAHPGLLYLLHRLHRRAGGTLRDVFAWPVIVVAWHASRTWSAVHSYHNNGALAFWYYGFDVYKVTNLDSYLVSYVAEGVCFSVAILCRLYWDHIERSLDSSSKANVMDRINESMEEKDEDEDEYPLPNLIHSPSTISSGSMSDADY
;
A
#
# COMPACT_ATOMS: atom_id res chain seq x y z
N MET A 1 3.62 22.63 52.00
CA MET A 1 4.10 23.09 50.67
C MET A 1 3.33 22.30 49.62
N CYS A 2 2.14 22.77 49.25
CA CYS A 2 1.29 22.13 48.23
C CYS A 2 1.49 22.88 46.92
N ARG A 3 2.05 22.22 45.90
CA ARG A 3 2.05 22.72 44.52
C ARG A 3 1.35 21.71 43.63
N ALA A 4 0.18 22.15 43.19
CA ALA A 4 -0.64 21.71 42.06
C ALA A 4 0.04 20.77 41.04
N TYR A 5 -0.57 19.59 40.87
CA TYR A 5 -0.60 18.84 39.61
C TYR A 5 -2.07 18.75 39.18
N LEU A 6 -2.57 19.84 38.63
CA LEU A 6 -3.78 19.94 37.83
C LEU A 6 -3.39 20.72 36.57
N ASP A 7 -4.04 20.40 35.46
CA ASP A 7 -3.83 20.91 34.09
C ASP A 7 -2.70 20.32 33.25
N CYS A 8 -2.97 19.13 32.69
CA CYS A 8 -2.54 18.79 31.33
C CYS A 8 -3.66 18.09 30.55
N ASP A 9 -4.88 18.60 30.62
CA ASP A 9 -6.03 18.08 29.85
C ASP A 9 -6.65 19.14 28.91
N ALA A 10 -5.83 20.07 28.42
CA ALA A 10 -6.29 21.14 27.54
C ALA A 10 -5.44 21.24 26.27
N ARG A 11 -6.07 20.84 25.15
CA ARG A 11 -5.73 21.14 23.74
C ARG A 11 -4.85 20.12 23.00
N CYS A 12 -5.43 18.95 22.77
CA CYS A 12 -5.34 18.30 21.46
C CYS A 12 -6.74 18.10 20.87
N HIS A 13 -7.51 19.18 20.76
CA HIS A 13 -8.50 19.28 19.69
C HIS A 13 -7.72 19.35 18.37
N VAL A 14 -7.30 18.18 17.89
CA VAL A 14 -7.12 18.00 16.46
C VAL A 14 -8.49 18.33 15.88
N ASN A 15 -8.59 19.51 15.28
CA ASN A 15 -9.65 19.84 14.34
C ASN A 15 -9.69 18.71 13.32
N THR A 16 -10.47 17.67 13.59
CA THR A 16 -10.95 16.78 12.57
C THR A 16 -11.82 17.70 11.71
N PRO A 17 -11.42 18.01 10.46
CA PRO A 17 -12.27 18.78 9.59
C PRO A 17 -13.58 18.02 9.51
N SER A 18 -14.65 18.66 10.00
CA SER A 18 -15.99 18.09 10.01
C SER A 18 -16.28 17.55 8.61
N LEU A 19 -16.71 16.30 8.57
CA LEU A 19 -17.02 15.50 7.40
C LEU A 19 -18.27 16.02 6.64
N SER A 20 -18.46 17.33 6.58
CA SER A 20 -19.62 18.00 5.95
C SER A 20 -19.45 18.21 4.43
N ARG A 21 -18.32 17.79 3.83
CA ARG A 21 -18.11 17.83 2.37
C ARG A 21 -18.16 16.48 1.65
N ALA A 22 -18.49 15.39 2.34
CA ALA A 22 -18.57 14.05 1.74
C ALA A 22 -20.00 13.73 1.22
N ARG A 23 -20.55 14.58 0.36
CA ARG A 23 -21.72 14.24 -0.48
C ARG A 23 -21.60 14.95 -1.82
N ILE A 24 -20.56 14.66 -2.56
CA ILE A 24 -20.53 15.02 -3.99
C ILE A 24 -20.98 13.82 -4.82
N TRP A 25 -20.79 12.58 -4.38
CA TRP A 25 -21.16 11.38 -5.14
C TRP A 25 -21.90 10.33 -4.28
N PRO A 26 -23.09 9.86 -4.70
CA PRO A 26 -23.88 8.86 -3.94
C PRO A 26 -23.43 7.41 -4.17
N LEU A 27 -22.40 7.16 -4.98
CA LEU A 27 -22.00 5.79 -5.32
C LEU A 27 -21.01 5.22 -4.29
N PRO A 28 -21.26 4.00 -3.77
CA PRO A 28 -20.32 3.32 -2.89
C PRO A 28 -18.94 3.15 -3.55
N PRO A 29 -17.84 3.29 -2.78
CA PRO A 29 -16.46 2.98 -3.21
C PRO A 29 -16.34 1.75 -4.12
N LEU A 30 -17.01 0.66 -3.71
CA LEU A 30 -16.96 -0.63 -4.38
C LEU A 30 -17.66 -0.63 -5.73
N VAL A 31 -18.71 0.17 -5.91
CA VAL A 31 -19.42 0.31 -7.20
C VAL A 31 -18.55 1.04 -8.21
N ILE A 32 -17.80 2.06 -7.77
CA ILE A 32 -16.84 2.76 -8.63
C ILE A 32 -15.75 1.78 -9.06
N VAL A 33 -15.15 1.04 -8.13
CA VAL A 33 -14.15 -0.01 -8.42
C VAL A 33 -14.72 -1.09 -9.35
N ALA A 34 -16.02 -1.41 -9.25
CA ALA A 34 -16.69 -2.37 -10.13
C ALA A 34 -16.99 -1.81 -11.53
N MET A 35 -17.28 -0.52 -11.69
CA MET A 35 -17.57 0.13 -12.99
C MET A 35 -16.32 0.39 -13.83
N ILE A 36 -15.19 0.35 -13.17
CA ILE A 36 -13.88 0.78 -13.63
C ILE A 36 -13.25 -0.10 -14.75
N PRO A 37 -13.46 -1.43 -14.82
CA PRO A 37 -13.04 -2.26 -15.95
C PRO A 37 -13.76 -1.94 -17.26
N PHE A 38 -14.92 -1.27 -17.16
CA PHE A 38 -15.80 -0.94 -18.29
C PHE A 38 -15.49 0.42 -18.93
N LEU A 39 -14.54 1.20 -18.41
CA LEU A 39 -14.12 2.45 -19.07
C LEU A 39 -13.34 2.15 -20.37
N PRO A 40 -13.43 3.03 -21.39
CA PRO A 40 -12.78 2.81 -22.68
C PRO A 40 -11.27 2.65 -22.55
N GLN A 41 -10.68 1.75 -23.36
CA GLN A 41 -9.25 1.44 -23.28
C GLN A 41 -8.33 2.65 -23.55
N SER A 42 -8.85 3.70 -24.20
CA SER A 42 -8.14 4.96 -24.45
C SER A 42 -7.86 5.79 -23.20
N PHE A 43 -8.52 5.50 -22.07
CA PHE A 43 -8.29 6.21 -20.80
C PHE A 43 -7.10 5.69 -20.00
N TYR A 44 -6.43 4.64 -20.48
CA TYR A 44 -5.33 4.01 -19.76
C TYR A 44 -4.02 4.34 -20.44
N LEU A 45 -3.12 4.98 -19.69
CA LEU A 45 -1.77 5.31 -20.14
C LEU A 45 -0.91 4.06 -20.37
N ASN A 46 -1.21 2.95 -19.70
CA ASN A 46 -0.52 1.68 -19.86
C ASN A 46 -1.48 0.48 -19.80
N ARG A 47 -1.07 -0.64 -20.40
CA ARG A 47 -1.78 -1.92 -20.32
C ARG A 47 -1.42 -2.69 -19.05
N GLY A 48 -2.31 -3.57 -18.61
CA GLY A 48 -2.03 -4.54 -17.54
C GLY A 48 -2.21 -4.00 -16.12
N TYR A 49 -1.24 -4.26 -15.24
CA TYR A 49 -1.36 -4.03 -13.79
C TYR A 49 -1.44 -2.56 -13.37
N THR A 50 -0.80 -1.67 -14.12
CA THR A 50 -0.82 -0.20 -13.90
C THR A 50 -2.21 0.41 -14.09
N ARG A 51 -3.03 -0.18 -14.98
CA ARG A 51 -4.45 0.16 -15.14
C ARG A 51 -5.16 0.09 -13.78
N TRP A 52 -5.03 -1.02 -13.07
CA TRP A 52 -5.66 -1.22 -11.77
C TRP A 52 -5.22 -0.17 -10.74
N PHE A 53 -3.94 0.21 -10.73
CA PHE A 53 -3.43 1.22 -9.82
C PHE A 53 -4.05 2.61 -10.03
N HIS A 54 -4.16 3.07 -11.29
CA HIS A 54 -4.83 4.34 -11.58
C HIS A 54 -6.31 4.31 -11.18
N LEU A 55 -6.95 3.17 -11.43
CA LEU A 55 -8.36 2.95 -11.15
C LEU A 55 -8.66 2.94 -9.64
N MET A 56 -7.87 2.21 -8.86
CA MET A 56 -7.97 2.24 -7.40
C MET A 56 -7.61 3.62 -6.83
N SER A 57 -6.70 4.35 -7.48
CA SER A 57 -6.39 5.74 -7.11
C SER A 57 -7.58 6.66 -7.33
N PHE A 58 -8.31 6.50 -8.43
CA PHE A 58 -9.56 7.20 -8.66
C PHE A 58 -10.61 6.87 -7.58
N ALA A 59 -10.77 5.57 -7.25
CA ALA A 59 -11.63 5.15 -6.15
C ALA A 59 -11.19 5.77 -4.81
N TYR A 60 -9.89 5.89 -4.54
CA TYR A 60 -9.41 6.62 -3.38
C TYR A 60 -9.82 8.10 -3.39
N PHE A 61 -9.69 8.80 -4.51
CA PHE A 61 -10.07 10.22 -4.56
C PHE A 61 -11.57 10.45 -4.32
N LEU A 62 -12.40 9.51 -4.76
CA LEU A 62 -13.84 9.56 -4.54
C LEU A 62 -14.23 9.20 -3.09
N THR A 63 -13.48 8.31 -2.45
CA THR A 63 -13.89 7.68 -1.18
C THR A 63 -13.12 8.20 0.01
N ARG A 64 -11.96 8.79 -0.25
CA ARG A 64 -10.99 9.29 0.73
C ARG A 64 -10.57 8.25 1.78
N SER A 65 -10.70 6.96 1.46
CA SER A 65 -10.36 5.87 2.37
C SER A 65 -8.87 5.89 2.74
N THR A 66 -8.59 6.01 4.04
CA THR A 66 -7.22 6.02 4.58
C THR A 66 -6.53 4.68 4.41
N PHE A 67 -7.28 3.59 4.54
CA PHE A 67 -6.77 2.24 4.29
C PHE A 67 -6.40 2.06 2.82
N LEU A 68 -7.30 2.45 1.91
CA LEU A 68 -7.03 2.34 0.48
C LEU A 68 -5.81 3.16 0.06
N ARG A 69 -5.61 4.35 0.65
CA ARG A 69 -4.39 5.13 0.44
C ARG A 69 -3.12 4.36 0.79
N LYS A 70 -3.09 3.67 1.94
CA LYS A 70 -1.94 2.87 2.38
C LYS A 70 -1.67 1.72 1.41
N VAL A 71 -2.71 1.00 0.99
CA VAL A 71 -2.63 -0.07 -0.02
C VAL A 71 -2.07 0.48 -1.33
N LEU A 72 -2.61 1.59 -1.82
CA LEU A 72 -2.14 2.24 -3.05
C LEU A 72 -0.69 2.72 -2.97
N ILE A 73 -0.22 3.21 -1.81
CA ILE A 73 1.18 3.59 -1.66
C ILE A 73 2.07 2.35 -1.82
N LEU A 74 1.75 1.26 -1.13
CA LEU A 74 2.54 0.02 -1.23
C LEU A 74 2.53 -0.53 -2.67
N GLN A 75 1.38 -0.52 -3.32
CA GLN A 75 1.23 -0.93 -4.72
C GLN A 75 1.96 0.00 -5.69
N GLY A 76 1.92 1.30 -5.45
CA GLY A 76 2.64 2.27 -6.27
C GLY A 76 4.15 2.09 -6.16
N ILE A 77 4.66 1.77 -4.96
CA ILE A 77 6.09 1.44 -4.78
C ILE A 77 6.44 0.20 -5.60
N SER A 78 5.64 -0.87 -5.49
CA SER A 78 5.92 -2.13 -6.19
C SER A 78 5.82 -1.98 -7.71
N ILE A 79 4.83 -1.21 -8.21
CA ILE A 79 4.69 -0.87 -9.63
C ILE A 79 5.89 -0.07 -10.12
N CYS A 80 6.28 1.00 -9.43
CA CYS A 80 7.44 1.78 -9.82
C CYS A 80 8.71 0.92 -9.83
N ALA A 81 8.90 0.07 -8.81
CA ALA A 81 10.04 -0.84 -8.76
C ALA A 81 10.05 -1.80 -9.97
N GLY A 82 8.92 -2.44 -10.27
CA GLY A 82 8.81 -3.39 -11.38
C GLY A 82 8.85 -2.74 -12.77
N TRP A 83 8.28 -1.55 -12.93
CA TRP A 83 8.25 -0.85 -14.20
C TRP A 83 9.63 -0.30 -14.58
N TYR A 84 10.30 0.32 -13.62
CA TYR A 84 11.61 0.93 -13.86
C TYR A 84 12.76 -0.09 -13.76
N SER A 85 12.55 -1.30 -13.23
CA SER A 85 13.54 -2.38 -13.32
C SER A 85 13.68 -2.96 -14.73
N VAL A 86 12.71 -2.72 -15.62
CA VAL A 86 12.79 -3.13 -17.03
C VAL A 86 13.83 -2.30 -17.79
N ILE A 87 14.01 -1.02 -17.44
CA ILE A 87 14.98 -0.14 -18.11
C ILE A 87 16.41 -0.70 -18.05
N PRO A 88 16.97 -1.06 -16.87
CA PRO A 88 18.30 -1.65 -16.83
C PRO A 88 18.35 -3.02 -17.51
N PHE A 89 17.27 -3.81 -17.46
CA PHE A 89 17.23 -5.08 -18.17
C PHE A 89 17.32 -4.89 -19.69
N ASP A 90 16.46 -4.04 -20.26
CA ASP A 90 16.48 -3.69 -21.69
C ASP A 90 17.88 -3.21 -22.11
N TYR A 91 18.54 -2.41 -21.26
CA TYR A 91 19.86 -1.84 -21.56
C TYR A 91 20.98 -2.87 -21.51
N PHE A 92 21.04 -3.69 -20.45
CA PHE A 92 22.15 -4.62 -20.23
C PHE A 92 22.00 -5.96 -20.96
N VAL A 93 20.77 -6.42 -21.18
CA VAL A 93 20.49 -7.73 -21.79
C VAL A 93 20.17 -7.58 -23.26
N ASP A 94 19.25 -6.66 -23.60
CA ASP A 94 18.76 -6.53 -24.97
C ASP A 94 19.55 -5.47 -25.78
N GLY A 95 20.41 -4.68 -25.13
CA GLY A 95 21.13 -3.57 -25.77
C GLY A 95 20.19 -2.47 -26.29
N THR A 96 18.97 -2.39 -25.75
CA THR A 96 17.95 -1.41 -26.13
C THR A 96 17.61 -0.47 -24.97
N PHE A 97 16.91 0.63 -25.23
CA PHE A 97 16.50 1.56 -24.18
C PHE A 97 14.99 1.72 -24.15
N CYS A 98 14.36 1.30 -23.05
CA CYS A 98 12.91 1.39 -22.82
C CYS A 98 12.06 0.68 -23.90
N HIS A 99 12.62 -0.31 -24.58
CA HIS A 99 11.97 -1.01 -25.69
C HIS A 99 10.69 -1.68 -25.22
N VAL A 100 10.74 -2.38 -24.08
CA VAL A 100 9.58 -3.04 -23.49
C VAL A 100 8.55 -1.99 -23.05
N LEU A 101 9.00 -0.90 -22.42
CA LEU A 101 8.13 0.20 -21.99
C LEU A 101 7.33 0.82 -23.15
N TYR A 102 7.97 1.10 -24.29
CA TYR A 102 7.27 1.67 -25.44
C TYR A 102 6.23 0.73 -26.02
N ARG A 103 6.46 -0.58 -25.95
CA ARG A 103 5.51 -1.60 -26.42
C ARG A 103 4.19 -1.58 -25.64
N HIS A 104 4.20 -1.05 -24.43
CA HIS A 104 3.01 -0.93 -23.58
C HIS A 104 2.17 0.32 -23.83
N MET A 105 2.68 1.23 -24.65
CA MET A 105 2.00 2.49 -24.90
C MET A 105 0.65 2.27 -25.60
N PRO A 106 -0.31 3.20 -25.43
CA PRO A 106 -1.58 3.13 -26.13
C PRO A 106 -1.35 3.09 -27.65
N ARG A 107 -2.23 2.40 -28.40
CA ARG A 107 -2.07 2.23 -29.86
C ARG A 107 -1.83 3.55 -30.61
N ALA A 108 -2.47 4.63 -30.15
CA ALA A 108 -2.31 5.97 -30.70
C ALA A 108 -0.89 6.56 -30.58
N MET A 109 -0.09 6.09 -29.62
CA MET A 109 1.31 6.48 -29.46
C MET A 109 2.24 5.41 -30.04
N LEU A 110 1.92 4.13 -29.80
CA LEU A 110 2.73 2.97 -30.21
C LEU A 110 3.05 2.98 -31.71
N SER A 111 2.05 3.25 -32.57
CA SER A 111 2.23 3.28 -34.04
C SER A 111 3.21 4.35 -34.53
N HIS A 112 3.51 5.34 -33.70
CA HIS A 112 4.49 6.38 -34.01
C HIS A 112 5.86 6.11 -33.39
N MET A 113 5.95 5.22 -32.40
CA MET A 113 7.19 4.88 -31.69
C MET A 113 7.86 3.63 -32.25
N MET A 114 7.06 2.65 -32.66
CA MET A 114 7.50 1.32 -33.04
C MET A 114 6.76 0.85 -34.29
N GLN A 115 7.45 0.09 -35.13
CA GLN A 115 6.88 -0.61 -36.26
C GLN A 115 6.91 -2.11 -36.00
N GLU A 116 5.76 -2.77 -36.14
CA GLU A 116 5.67 -4.23 -36.11
C GLU A 116 6.16 -4.77 -37.45
N LEU A 117 7.17 -5.64 -37.42
CA LEU A 117 7.64 -6.39 -38.57
C LEU A 117 6.78 -7.65 -38.69
N ALA A 118 6.13 -7.83 -39.84
CA ALA A 118 5.40 -9.05 -40.14
C ALA A 118 6.36 -10.24 -40.21
N CYS A 119 5.95 -11.38 -39.64
CA CYS A 119 6.66 -12.63 -39.81
C CYS A 119 6.37 -13.16 -41.21
N GLU A 120 7.21 -12.84 -42.19
CA GLU A 120 7.21 -13.55 -43.47
C GLU A 120 8.17 -14.74 -43.37
N ASN A 121 7.63 -15.96 -43.52
CA ASN A 121 8.32 -17.24 -43.71
C ASN A 121 9.50 -17.55 -42.76
N ASP A 122 9.23 -18.19 -41.61
CA ASP A 122 10.23 -18.85 -40.72
C ASP A 122 11.49 -18.05 -40.33
N ASP A 123 11.56 -16.75 -40.65
CA ASP A 123 12.68 -15.89 -40.27
C ASP A 123 12.48 -15.44 -38.81
N ASP A 124 13.47 -15.75 -37.96
CA ASP A 124 13.55 -15.37 -36.54
C ASP A 124 13.58 -13.83 -36.31
N ARG A 125 13.47 -13.02 -37.37
CA ARG A 125 13.46 -11.55 -37.34
C ARG A 125 12.08 -10.95 -37.16
N CYS A 126 11.10 -11.74 -36.73
CA CYS A 126 9.82 -11.22 -36.31
C CYS A 126 9.96 -10.38 -35.04
N GLY A 127 9.36 -9.18 -35.02
CA GLY A 127 9.50 -8.32 -33.85
C GLY A 127 9.06 -6.88 -34.05
N TYR A 128 9.55 -6.01 -33.18
CA TYR A 128 9.30 -4.58 -33.23
C TYR A 128 10.60 -3.83 -33.46
N VAL A 129 10.56 -2.82 -34.33
CA VAL A 129 11.70 -1.91 -34.54
C VAL A 129 11.34 -0.56 -33.98
N MET A 130 12.23 0.03 -33.18
CA MET A 130 12.08 1.41 -32.73
C MET A 130 12.28 2.37 -33.88
N LEU A 131 11.29 3.21 -34.13
CA LEU A 131 11.39 4.28 -35.11
C LEU A 131 12.29 5.40 -34.59
N ASN A 132 13.06 6.02 -35.48
CA ASN A 132 13.94 7.16 -35.16
C ASN A 132 13.52 8.46 -35.89
N THR A 133 12.23 8.64 -36.12
CA THR A 133 11.68 9.87 -36.70
C THR A 133 11.48 10.93 -35.62
N SER A 134 11.41 12.22 -35.99
CA SER A 134 11.13 13.31 -35.04
C SER A 134 9.81 13.09 -34.28
N VAL A 135 8.79 12.55 -34.96
CA VAL A 135 7.51 12.18 -34.34
C VAL A 135 7.69 11.07 -33.31
N SER A 136 8.48 10.03 -33.61
CA SER A 136 8.80 8.97 -32.66
C SER A 136 9.51 9.51 -31.42
N ILE A 137 10.52 10.38 -31.61
CA ILE A 137 11.25 11.00 -30.49
C ILE A 137 10.31 11.82 -29.61
N LEU A 138 9.45 12.65 -30.20
CA LEU A 138 8.46 13.43 -29.47
C LEU A 138 7.49 12.52 -28.70
N MET A 139 6.98 11.46 -29.34
CA MET A 139 6.07 10.51 -28.72
C MET A 139 6.72 9.77 -27.55
N LYS A 140 7.98 9.33 -27.69
CA LYS A 140 8.76 8.73 -26.60
C LYS A 140 8.96 9.69 -25.43
N ALA A 141 9.31 10.95 -25.72
CA ALA A 141 9.43 11.97 -24.69
C ALA A 141 8.10 12.21 -23.95
N LEU A 142 7.01 12.31 -24.71
CA LEU A 142 5.68 12.47 -24.14
C LEU A 142 5.27 11.27 -23.28
N SER A 143 5.54 10.04 -23.72
CA SER A 143 5.24 8.85 -22.91
C SER A 143 6.01 8.84 -21.60
N HIS A 144 7.29 9.23 -21.60
CA HIS A 144 8.07 9.29 -20.36
C HIS A 144 7.51 10.32 -19.38
N VAL A 145 7.13 11.50 -19.87
CA VAL A 145 6.50 12.53 -19.04
C VAL A 145 5.19 12.01 -18.45
N LEU A 146 4.35 11.39 -19.27
CA LEU A 146 3.07 10.83 -18.83
C LEU A 146 3.27 9.70 -17.82
N ASP A 147 4.21 8.79 -18.06
CA ASP A 147 4.52 7.68 -17.15
C ASP A 147 5.06 8.18 -15.82
N ILE A 148 5.96 9.18 -15.82
CA ILE A 148 6.49 9.81 -14.60
C ILE A 148 5.35 10.45 -13.81
N ILE A 149 4.44 11.17 -14.46
CA ILE A 149 3.30 11.78 -13.77
C ILE A 149 2.37 10.71 -13.21
N ALA A 150 2.05 9.69 -14.01
CA ALA A 150 1.03 8.71 -13.71
C ALA A 150 1.44 7.69 -12.65
N HIS A 151 2.73 7.32 -12.57
CA HIS A 151 3.22 6.31 -11.62
C HIS A 151 3.96 6.96 -10.43
N PRO A 152 5.23 7.43 -10.56
CA PRO A 152 5.92 8.01 -9.40
C PRO A 152 5.29 9.33 -8.94
N GLY A 153 4.72 10.14 -9.84
CA GLY A 153 4.01 11.37 -9.49
C GLY A 153 2.75 11.10 -8.64
N LEU A 154 1.94 10.13 -9.04
CA LEU A 154 0.76 9.70 -8.29
C LEU A 154 1.13 9.04 -6.96
N LEU A 155 2.13 8.17 -6.95
CA LEU A 155 2.68 7.59 -5.71
C LEU A 155 3.16 8.69 -4.75
N TYR A 156 3.94 9.64 -5.25
CA TYR A 156 4.42 10.78 -4.48
C TYR A 156 3.27 11.60 -3.90
N LEU A 157 2.22 11.87 -4.69
CA LEU A 157 1.03 12.58 -4.23
C LEU A 157 0.32 11.82 -3.09
N LEU A 158 0.08 10.52 -3.26
CA LEU A 158 -0.57 9.69 -2.25
C LEU A 158 0.26 9.61 -0.96
N HIS A 159 1.57 9.43 -1.08
CA HIS A 159 2.50 9.44 0.03
C HIS A 159 2.51 10.79 0.74
N ARG A 160 2.55 11.90 0.01
CA ARG A 160 2.49 13.26 0.58
C ARG A 160 1.18 13.52 1.31
N LEU A 161 0.05 13.06 0.78
CA LEU A 161 -1.25 13.14 1.46
C LEU A 161 -1.27 12.29 2.74
N HIS A 162 -0.63 11.13 2.74
CA HIS A 162 -0.48 10.28 3.92
C HIS A 162 0.38 10.94 5.00
N ARG A 163 1.55 11.48 4.63
CA ARG A 163 2.43 12.22 5.56
C ARG A 163 1.77 13.46 6.14
N ARG A 164 1.04 14.24 5.33
CA ARG A 164 0.29 15.41 5.80
C ARG A 164 -0.81 15.07 6.80
N ALA A 165 -1.33 13.84 6.76
CA ALA A 165 -2.31 13.34 7.73
C ALA A 165 -1.67 12.72 8.98
N GLY A 166 -0.37 12.92 9.21
CA GLY A 166 0.37 12.34 10.33
C GLY A 166 0.78 10.88 10.13
N GLY A 167 0.54 10.31 8.94
CA GLY A 167 0.86 8.93 8.63
C GLY A 167 2.36 8.66 8.54
N THR A 168 2.76 7.43 8.86
CA THR A 168 4.14 6.93 8.81
C THR A 168 4.29 5.81 7.79
N LEU A 169 5.54 5.44 7.46
CA LEU A 169 5.80 4.24 6.65
C LEU A 169 5.41 2.95 7.38
N ARG A 170 5.50 2.92 8.71
CA ARG A 170 5.05 1.78 9.53
C ARG A 170 3.55 1.48 9.31
N ASP A 171 2.74 2.52 9.08
CA ASP A 171 1.33 2.34 8.72
C ASP A 171 1.12 1.70 7.34
N VAL A 172 1.99 2.02 6.38
CA VAL A 172 1.92 1.50 5.00
C VAL A 172 2.35 0.04 4.99
N PHE A 173 3.30 -0.34 5.83
CA PHE A 173 3.77 -1.71 5.98
C PHE A 173 3.04 -2.48 7.09
N ALA A 174 1.86 -2.06 7.51
CA ALA A 174 1.03 -2.83 8.44
C ALA A 174 0.54 -4.13 7.78
N TRP A 175 0.43 -5.21 8.55
CA TRP A 175 0.01 -6.53 8.05
C TRP A 175 -1.25 -6.50 7.18
N PRO A 176 -2.36 -5.83 7.57
CA PRO A 176 -3.55 -5.78 6.73
C PRO A 176 -3.30 -5.12 5.38
N VAL A 177 -2.41 -4.12 5.33
CA VAL A 177 -2.05 -3.43 4.09
C VAL A 177 -1.21 -4.33 3.19
N ILE A 178 -0.20 -5.00 3.75
CA ILE A 178 0.66 -5.94 3.02
C ILE A 178 -0.18 -7.07 2.41
N VAL A 179 -1.01 -7.72 3.23
CA VAL A 179 -1.85 -8.85 2.81
C VAL A 179 -2.82 -8.44 1.71
N VAL A 180 -3.53 -7.32 1.88
CA VAL A 180 -4.48 -6.84 0.86
C VAL A 180 -3.78 -6.41 -0.42
N ALA A 181 -2.65 -5.69 -0.33
CA ALA A 181 -1.88 -5.31 -1.50
C ALA A 181 -1.37 -6.54 -2.26
N TRP A 182 -0.77 -7.50 -1.55
CA TRP A 182 -0.30 -8.74 -2.17
C TRP A 182 -1.43 -9.52 -2.85
N HIS A 183 -2.54 -9.77 -2.16
CA HIS A 183 -3.66 -10.50 -2.75
C HIS A 183 -4.33 -9.77 -3.91
N ALA A 184 -4.47 -8.44 -3.83
CA ALA A 184 -4.98 -7.65 -4.94
C ALA A 184 -4.08 -7.79 -6.18
N SER A 185 -2.75 -7.74 -5.98
CA SER A 185 -1.77 -7.98 -7.04
C SER A 185 -1.94 -9.37 -7.67
N ARG A 186 -1.94 -10.43 -6.85
CA ARG A 186 -2.04 -11.82 -7.33
C ARG A 186 -3.38 -12.13 -7.98
N THR A 187 -4.48 -11.61 -7.43
CA THR A 187 -5.82 -11.77 -8.01
C THR A 187 -5.87 -11.12 -9.39
N TRP A 188 -5.29 -9.93 -9.53
CA TRP A 188 -5.23 -9.28 -10.83
C TRP A 188 -4.38 -10.07 -11.82
N SER A 189 -3.20 -10.54 -11.41
CA SER A 189 -2.37 -11.42 -12.24
C SER A 189 -3.13 -12.65 -12.71
N ALA A 190 -3.92 -13.28 -11.83
CA ALA A 190 -4.75 -14.44 -12.15
C ALA A 190 -5.87 -14.10 -13.15
N VAL A 191 -6.65 -13.04 -12.89
CA VAL A 191 -7.74 -12.59 -13.77
C VAL A 191 -7.20 -12.20 -15.15
N HIS A 192 -6.09 -11.46 -15.18
CA HIS A 192 -5.47 -11.03 -16.42
C HIS A 192 -4.89 -12.20 -17.21
N SER A 193 -4.28 -13.19 -16.54
CA SER A 193 -3.80 -14.42 -17.19
C SER A 193 -4.95 -15.22 -17.77
N TYR A 194 -6.06 -15.35 -17.04
CA TYR A 194 -7.23 -16.09 -17.51
C TYR A 194 -7.92 -15.39 -18.70
N HIS A 195 -8.09 -14.08 -18.63
CA HIS A 195 -8.70 -13.31 -19.71
C HIS A 195 -7.93 -13.43 -21.02
N ASN A 196 -6.60 -13.44 -20.96
CA ASN A 196 -5.79 -13.47 -22.17
C ASN A 196 -5.51 -14.92 -22.62
N ASN A 197 -5.00 -15.76 -21.72
CA ASN A 197 -4.49 -17.09 -22.07
C ASN A 197 -5.50 -18.24 -21.82
N GLY A 198 -6.67 -17.96 -21.24
CA GLY A 198 -7.64 -18.98 -20.82
C GLY A 198 -7.23 -19.81 -19.59
N ALA A 199 -6.10 -19.49 -18.95
CA ALA A 199 -5.56 -20.21 -17.79
C ALA A 199 -5.28 -19.28 -16.60
N LEU A 200 -5.59 -19.74 -15.39
CA LEU A 200 -5.27 -19.02 -14.17
C LEU A 200 -3.77 -19.15 -13.86
N ALA A 201 -3.08 -18.02 -13.76
CA ALA A 201 -1.70 -17.96 -13.30
C ALA A 201 -1.53 -16.81 -12.30
N PHE A 202 -1.05 -17.11 -11.09
CA PHE A 202 -0.79 -16.11 -10.05
C PHE A 202 0.42 -15.22 -10.35
N TRP A 203 1.25 -15.66 -11.30
CA TRP A 203 2.33 -14.93 -11.90
C TRP A 203 1.96 -14.77 -13.38
N TYR A 204 1.66 -13.55 -13.79
CA TYR A 204 1.30 -13.30 -15.19
C TYR A 204 2.56 -13.40 -16.04
N TYR A 205 2.55 -14.35 -16.98
CA TYR A 205 3.53 -14.43 -18.06
C TYR A 205 2.85 -13.90 -19.31
N GLY A 206 3.29 -12.73 -19.78
CA GLY A 206 2.62 -11.98 -20.84
C GLY A 206 2.78 -12.59 -22.21
N PHE A 207 2.05 -13.67 -22.47
CA PHE A 207 2.06 -14.35 -23.76
C PHE A 207 1.18 -13.65 -24.81
N ASP A 208 0.02 -13.11 -24.40
CA ASP A 208 -1.02 -12.70 -25.37
C ASP A 208 -1.17 -11.19 -25.59
N VAL A 209 -0.63 -10.34 -24.70
CA VAL A 209 -0.56 -8.89 -25.00
C VAL A 209 0.69 -8.57 -25.84
N TYR A 210 1.64 -9.51 -25.89
CA TYR A 210 2.93 -9.32 -26.51
C TYR A 210 3.34 -10.63 -27.19
N LYS A 211 3.21 -10.73 -28.52
CA LYS A 211 4.00 -11.67 -29.32
C LYS A 211 5.50 -11.41 -29.08
N VAL A 212 6.05 -11.83 -27.94
CA VAL A 212 7.49 -11.74 -27.64
C VAL A 212 7.99 -13.16 -27.72
N THR A 213 9.05 -13.34 -28.47
CA THR A 213 9.79 -14.59 -28.54
C THR A 213 10.50 -14.90 -27.22
N ASN A 214 10.64 -13.91 -26.31
CA ASN A 214 11.26 -14.07 -25.00
C ASN A 214 10.49 -13.34 -23.87
N LEU A 215 10.24 -14.04 -22.76
CA LEU A 215 9.52 -13.56 -21.55
C LEU A 215 10.46 -12.93 -20.50
N ASP A 216 11.77 -12.99 -20.70
CA ASP A 216 12.77 -12.67 -19.66
C ASP A 216 12.65 -11.22 -19.12
N SER A 217 12.37 -10.24 -19.97
CA SER A 217 12.26 -8.83 -19.56
C SER A 217 11.10 -8.56 -18.60
N TYR A 218 10.02 -9.36 -18.69
CA TYR A 218 8.86 -9.24 -17.80
C TYR A 218 9.06 -9.95 -16.48
N LEU A 219 9.83 -11.05 -16.48
CA LEU A 219 10.19 -11.74 -15.26
C LEU A 219 10.87 -10.75 -14.29
N VAL A 220 11.69 -9.84 -14.80
CA VAL A 220 12.36 -8.82 -13.98
C VAL A 220 11.39 -7.86 -13.29
N SER A 221 10.29 -7.45 -13.95
CA SER A 221 9.26 -6.64 -13.28
C SER A 221 8.62 -7.38 -12.12
N TYR A 222 8.27 -8.66 -12.30
CA TYR A 222 7.62 -9.47 -11.27
C TYR A 222 8.58 -9.85 -10.14
N VAL A 223 9.84 -10.10 -10.46
CA VAL A 223 10.89 -10.32 -9.46
C VAL A 223 11.08 -9.05 -8.63
N ALA A 224 11.18 -7.88 -9.26
CA ALA A 224 11.30 -6.60 -8.54
C ALA A 224 10.08 -6.32 -7.66
N GLU A 225 8.87 -6.62 -8.12
CA GLU A 225 7.65 -6.56 -7.32
C GLU A 225 7.72 -7.50 -6.10
N GLY A 226 8.12 -8.75 -6.31
CA GLY A 226 8.27 -9.76 -5.25
C GLY A 226 9.33 -9.36 -4.22
N VAL A 227 10.45 -8.80 -4.67
CA VAL A 227 11.49 -8.24 -3.79
C VAL A 227 10.92 -7.07 -2.98
N CYS A 228 10.13 -6.19 -3.59
CA CYS A 228 9.49 -5.08 -2.88
C CYS A 228 8.58 -5.56 -1.74
N PHE A 229 7.74 -6.58 -1.98
CA PHE A 229 6.90 -7.16 -0.94
C PHE A 229 7.71 -7.90 0.13
N SER A 230 8.77 -8.60 -0.27
CA SER A 230 9.68 -9.28 0.67
C SER A 230 10.35 -8.27 1.61
N VAL A 231 10.83 -7.13 1.08
CA VAL A 231 11.38 -6.03 1.88
C VAL A 231 10.32 -5.45 2.81
N ALA A 232 9.09 -5.23 2.34
CA ALA A 232 8.01 -4.73 3.20
C ALA A 232 7.70 -5.68 4.38
N ILE A 233 7.69 -6.99 4.12
CA ILE A 233 7.52 -8.03 5.14
C ILE A 233 8.67 -8.03 6.13
N LEU A 234 9.93 -7.98 5.66
CA LEU A 234 11.12 -7.94 6.51
C LEU A 234 11.13 -6.69 7.40
N CYS A 235 10.80 -5.53 6.83
CA CYS A 235 10.66 -4.30 7.61
C CYS A 235 9.57 -4.44 8.68
N ARG A 236 8.42 -5.05 8.34
CA ARG A 236 7.34 -5.28 9.32
C ARG A 236 7.76 -6.21 10.45
N LEU A 237 8.40 -7.33 10.12
CA LEU A 237 8.93 -8.28 11.12
C LEU A 237 9.96 -7.62 12.04
N TYR A 238 10.82 -6.78 11.49
CA TYR A 238 11.80 -6.02 12.27
C TYR A 238 11.13 -5.05 13.26
N TRP A 239 10.11 -4.30 12.83
CA TRP A 239 9.36 -3.44 13.76
C TRP A 239 8.61 -4.24 14.83
N ASP A 240 7.95 -5.34 14.46
CA ASP A 240 7.26 -6.21 15.41
C ASP A 240 8.24 -6.77 16.46
N HIS A 241 9.48 -7.08 16.07
CA HIS A 241 10.52 -7.53 16.99
C HIS A 241 10.93 -6.44 17.99
N ILE A 242 11.15 -5.20 17.52
CA ILE A 242 11.48 -4.06 18.39
C ILE A 242 10.34 -3.75 19.36
N GLU A 243 9.10 -3.78 18.89
CA GLU A 243 7.93 -3.52 19.74
C GLU A 243 7.82 -4.54 20.88
N ARG A 244 8.02 -5.83 20.56
CA ARG A 244 8.01 -6.89 21.57
C ARG A 244 9.17 -6.77 22.56
N SER A 245 10.37 -6.39 22.11
CA SER A 245 11.52 -6.25 23.00
C SER A 245 11.35 -5.08 23.97
N LEU A 246 10.78 -3.96 23.51
CA LEU A 246 10.43 -2.82 24.35
C LEU A 246 9.34 -3.18 25.38
N ASP A 247 8.31 -3.91 24.97
CA ASP A 247 7.26 -4.38 25.90
C ASP A 247 7.81 -5.33 26.96
N SER A 248 8.71 -6.25 26.58
CA SER A 248 9.35 -7.14 27.56
C SER A 248 10.25 -6.38 28.53
N SER A 249 10.99 -5.38 28.05
CA SER A 249 11.85 -4.56 28.89
C SER A 249 11.04 -3.69 29.85
N SER A 250 9.94 -3.09 29.37
CA SER A 250 9.03 -2.33 30.23
C SER A 250 8.37 -3.22 31.29
N LYS A 251 7.95 -4.44 30.93
CA LYS A 251 7.37 -5.38 31.89
C LYS A 251 8.39 -5.85 32.94
N ALA A 252 9.63 -6.11 32.53
CA ALA A 252 10.71 -6.44 33.46
C ALA A 252 10.94 -5.30 34.47
N ASN A 253 11.06 -4.06 33.98
CA ASN A 253 11.25 -2.89 34.86
C ASN A 253 10.09 -2.65 35.83
N VAL A 254 8.84 -2.98 35.44
CA VAL A 254 7.68 -2.89 36.33
C VAL A 254 7.73 -4.01 37.38
N MET A 255 8.10 -5.21 36.99
CA MET A 255 8.17 -6.35 37.92
C MET A 255 9.30 -6.18 38.94
N ASP A 256 10.44 -5.65 38.53
CA ASP A 256 11.57 -5.35 39.42
C ASP A 256 11.15 -4.31 40.49
N ARG A 257 10.43 -3.25 40.10
CA ARG A 257 9.89 -2.28 41.08
C ARG A 257 8.87 -2.87 42.04
N ILE A 258 8.05 -3.81 41.58
CA ILE A 258 7.07 -4.49 42.45
C ILE A 258 7.82 -5.36 43.47
N ASN A 259 8.84 -6.10 43.04
CA ASN A 259 9.65 -6.93 43.93
C ASN A 259 10.41 -6.09 44.97
N GLU A 260 11.05 -4.98 44.56
CA GLU A 260 11.70 -4.04 45.48
C GLU A 260 10.71 -3.50 46.53
N SER A 261 9.48 -3.16 46.13
CA SER A 261 8.45 -2.65 47.06
C SER A 261 7.85 -3.70 48.00
N MET A 262 7.99 -4.99 47.68
CA MET A 262 7.57 -6.07 48.57
C MET A 262 8.65 -6.39 49.60
N GLU A 263 9.93 -6.39 49.21
CA GLU A 263 11.05 -6.60 50.15
C GLU A 263 11.15 -5.47 51.19
N GLU A 264 10.87 -4.21 50.82
CA GLU A 264 10.91 -3.07 51.75
C GLU A 264 9.78 -3.12 52.81
N LYS A 265 8.73 -3.94 52.61
CA LYS A 265 7.62 -4.08 53.57
C LYS A 265 7.82 -5.15 54.63
N ASP A 266 8.68 -6.12 54.36
CA ASP A 266 8.91 -7.24 55.29
C ASP A 266 9.96 -6.89 56.37
N GLU A 267 10.69 -5.77 56.25
CA GLU A 267 11.70 -5.36 57.23
C GLU A 267 11.18 -4.45 58.37
N ASP A 268 9.94 -3.96 58.31
CA ASP A 268 9.37 -3.01 59.29
C ASP A 268 8.18 -3.56 60.12
N GLU A 269 7.79 -4.83 59.99
CA GLU A 269 6.63 -5.40 60.72
C GLU A 269 6.93 -5.93 62.15
N ASP A 270 8.14 -5.70 62.67
CA ASP A 270 8.54 -6.18 64.01
C ASP A 270 8.26 -5.21 65.17
N GLU A 271 7.41 -4.17 65.07
CA GLU A 271 7.03 -3.40 66.28
C GLU A 271 5.75 -2.54 66.20
N TYR A 272 4.56 -3.09 65.91
CA TYR A 272 3.31 -2.36 66.22
C TYR A 272 2.18 -3.24 66.80
N PRO A 273 1.56 -2.83 67.92
CA PRO A 273 0.48 -3.56 68.55
C PRO A 273 -0.81 -3.48 67.71
N LEU A 274 -1.44 -4.65 67.53
CA LEU A 274 -2.72 -4.86 66.85
C LEU A 274 -3.74 -3.72 67.07
N PRO A 275 -4.28 -3.10 66.00
CA PRO A 275 -5.43 -2.23 66.11
C PRO A 275 -6.67 -3.07 66.42
N ASN A 276 -7.41 -2.65 67.44
CA ASN A 276 -8.71 -3.21 67.80
C ASN A 276 -9.63 -3.32 66.58
N LEU A 277 -10.17 -4.52 66.35
CA LEU A 277 -11.26 -4.77 65.42
C LEU A 277 -12.48 -3.91 65.80
N ILE A 278 -12.68 -2.82 65.06
CA ILE A 278 -13.94 -2.07 65.08
C ILE A 278 -14.85 -2.70 64.02
N HIS A 279 -15.82 -3.49 64.50
CA HIS A 279 -16.93 -3.96 63.69
C HIS A 279 -17.70 -2.77 63.11
N SER A 280 -17.64 -2.60 61.78
CA SER A 280 -18.54 -1.69 61.08
C SER A 280 -19.86 -2.41 60.79
N PRO A 281 -21.02 -1.86 61.21
CA PRO A 281 -22.32 -2.42 60.84
C PRO A 281 -22.58 -2.23 59.34
N SER A 282 -23.07 -3.29 58.72
CA SER A 282 -23.50 -3.36 57.33
C SER A 282 -24.76 -2.52 57.09
N THR A 283 -24.61 -1.41 56.37
CA THR A 283 -25.75 -0.65 55.86
C THR A 283 -26.18 -1.24 54.51
N ILE A 284 -27.28 -1.99 54.55
CA ILE A 284 -28.06 -2.40 53.38
C ILE A 284 -28.66 -1.12 52.76
N SER A 285 -28.28 -0.79 51.53
CA SER A 285 -29.01 0.18 50.71
C SER A 285 -29.72 -0.56 49.58
N SER A 286 -31.01 -0.80 49.80
CA SER A 286 -31.98 -1.13 48.76
C SER A 286 -32.35 0.14 47.99
N GLY A 287 -31.85 0.29 46.77
CA GLY A 287 -32.23 1.35 45.83
C GLY A 287 -32.98 0.77 44.64
N SER A 288 -34.23 1.17 44.49
CA SER A 288 -35.26 0.64 43.61
C SER A 288 -35.12 0.96 42.13
N MET A 289 -35.70 0.07 41.31
CA MET A 289 -36.24 0.32 39.97
C MET A 289 -36.88 1.70 39.79
N SER A 290 -36.64 2.33 38.64
CA SER A 290 -37.69 3.00 37.86
C SER A 290 -37.29 3.11 36.39
N ASP A 291 -38.29 2.86 35.55
CA ASP A 291 -38.32 2.86 34.10
C ASP A 291 -38.06 4.24 33.47
N ALA A 292 -37.71 4.25 32.18
CA ALA A 292 -38.52 4.85 31.10
C ALA A 292 -37.66 5.41 29.95
N ASP A 293 -37.98 4.90 28.74
CA ASP A 293 -38.12 5.61 27.47
C ASP A 293 -37.12 6.70 27.05
N TYR A 294 -36.36 6.44 25.98
CA TYR A 294 -36.41 7.15 24.68
C TYR A 294 -35.70 6.35 23.59
#